data_AF-A0A2P2JTA1-F1
#
_entry.id   AF-A0A2P2JTA1-F1
#
_cell.length_a   1.000
_cell.length_b   1.000
_cell.length_c   1.000
_cell.angle_alpha   90.00
_cell.angle_beta   90.00
_cell.angle_gamma   90.00
#
_symmetry.space_group_name_H-M   'P 1'
#
loop_
_entity.id
_entity.type
_entity.pdbx_description
1 polymer ?
#
loop_
_entity_poly.entity_id
_entity_poly.type
_entity_poly.pdbx_seq_one_letter_code
_entity_poly.pdbx_strand_id
1 'polypeptide(L)'
;MNDFQRVISTLAFKSATECAPYKILFEPKQWDSLVDLFKQEFCKLYGMTLEPLLNIYLQAGLSALKTPNCSEYDCPKEDPLSQESFRKLAVPLPCSKQHHSKLVCYITKELMDTENPPQVLPNGYVYSTKALEEMAKKNNGKITCPRTGLVCNSSELVKAYIS
;
A
#
# COMPACT_ATOMS: atom_id res chain seq x y z
N MET A 1 0.79 27.94 -39.54
CA MET A 1 0.19 28.84 -40.57
C MET A 1 -1.32 28.68 -40.66
N ASN A 2 -1.87 27.46 -40.68
CA ASN A 2 -3.32 27.23 -40.80
C ASN A 2 -4.13 27.75 -39.61
N ASP A 3 -3.62 27.66 -38.37
CA ASP A 3 -4.37 28.13 -37.20
C ASP A 3 -4.48 29.66 -37.14
N PHE A 4 -3.44 30.37 -37.59
CA PHE A 4 -3.47 31.83 -37.69
C PHE A 4 -4.50 32.31 -38.72
N GLN A 5 -4.58 31.63 -39.87
CA GLN A 5 -5.63 31.89 -40.87
C GLN A 5 -7.02 31.61 -40.30
N ARG A 6 -7.17 30.54 -39.51
CA ARG A 6 -8.44 30.21 -38.83
C ARG A 6 -8.86 31.27 -37.82
N VAL A 7 -7.92 31.80 -37.04
CA VAL A 7 -8.17 32.88 -36.08
C VAL A 7 -8.51 34.19 -36.82
N ILE A 8 -7.79 34.55 -37.88
CA ILE A 8 -8.10 35.78 -38.64
C ILE A 8 -9.50 35.70 -39.25
N SER A 9 -9.94 34.53 -39.72
CA SER A 9 -11.29 34.38 -40.26
C SER A 9 -12.40 34.58 -39.22
N THR A 10 -12.13 34.49 -37.91
CA THR A 10 -13.13 34.83 -36.88
C THR A 10 -13.47 36.32 -36.86
N LEU A 11 -12.67 37.19 -37.50
CA LEU A 11 -13.02 38.61 -37.71
C LEU A 11 -14.17 38.79 -38.72
N ALA A 12 -14.33 37.84 -39.65
CA ALA A 12 -15.39 37.87 -40.66
C ALA A 12 -16.66 37.13 -40.21
N PHE A 13 -16.54 36.20 -39.26
CA PHE A 13 -17.61 35.31 -38.82
C PHE A 13 -18.11 35.69 -37.42
N LYS A 14 -19.43 35.89 -37.25
CA LYS A 14 -20.05 36.20 -35.94
C LYS A 14 -20.12 34.95 -35.04
N SER A 15 -20.32 35.16 -33.74
CA SER A 15 -20.45 34.07 -32.74
C SER A 15 -21.60 33.09 -33.03
N ALA A 16 -22.60 33.48 -33.81
CA ALA A 16 -23.75 32.64 -34.21
C ALA A 16 -23.54 31.84 -35.52
N THR A 17 -22.29 31.60 -35.94
CA THR A 17 -22.03 30.94 -37.23
C THR A 17 -22.33 29.44 -37.22
N GLU A 18 -22.92 28.95 -38.31
CA GLU A 18 -23.18 27.52 -38.52
C GLU A 18 -21.99 26.78 -39.15
N CYS A 19 -20.93 27.51 -39.51
CA CYS A 19 -19.72 26.93 -40.06
C CYS A 19 -18.97 26.17 -38.96
N ALA A 20 -19.09 24.85 -38.97
CA ALA A 20 -18.50 23.93 -37.98
C ALA A 20 -17.04 24.23 -37.57
N PRO A 21 -16.07 24.51 -38.48
CA PRO A 21 -14.69 24.76 -38.09
C PRO A 21 -14.47 26.03 -37.27
N TYR A 22 -15.35 27.03 -37.40
CA TYR A 22 -15.23 28.30 -36.67
C TYR A 22 -16.16 28.37 -35.47
N LYS A 23 -17.27 27.64 -35.52
CA LYS A 23 -18.21 27.50 -34.40
C LYS A 23 -17.51 27.01 -33.13
N ILE A 24 -16.62 26.02 -33.28
CA ILE A 24 -15.84 25.43 -32.17
C ILE A 24 -15.01 26.50 -31.44
N LEU A 25 -14.50 27.52 -32.14
CA LEU A 25 -13.67 28.59 -31.56
C LEU A 25 -14.49 29.57 -30.72
N PHE A 26 -15.80 29.69 -30.96
CA PHE A 26 -16.71 30.54 -30.21
C PHE A 26 -17.47 29.79 -29.10
N GLU A 27 -17.26 28.47 -28.97
CA GLU A 27 -17.91 27.71 -27.92
C GLU A 27 -17.42 28.12 -26.54
N PRO A 28 -18.31 28.29 -25.55
CA PRO A 28 -17.92 28.69 -24.20
C PRO A 28 -16.99 27.67 -23.52
N LYS A 29 -17.05 26.39 -23.90
CA LYS A 29 -16.16 25.33 -23.40
C LYS A 29 -14.67 25.57 -23.72
N GLN A 30 -14.37 26.37 -24.74
CA GLN A 30 -12.99 26.77 -25.04
C GLN A 30 -12.39 27.61 -23.92
N TRP A 31 -13.21 28.41 -23.21
CA TRP A 31 -12.74 29.17 -22.06
C TRP A 31 -12.30 28.26 -20.92
N ASP A 32 -13.03 27.18 -20.64
CA ASP A 32 -12.62 26.20 -19.63
C ASP A 32 -11.27 25.57 -20.00
N SER A 33 -11.12 25.20 -21.28
CA SER A 33 -9.87 24.63 -21.80
C SER A 33 -8.70 25.63 -21.72
N LEU A 34 -8.94 26.91 -22.00
CA LEU A 34 -7.95 27.98 -21.88
C LEU A 34 -7.56 28.23 -20.42
N VAL A 35 -8.51 28.19 -19.50
CA VAL A 35 -8.25 28.32 -18.06
C VAL A 35 -7.38 27.17 -17.57
N ASP A 36 -7.67 25.94 -17.99
CA ASP A 36 -6.87 24.77 -17.61
C ASP A 36 -5.46 24.82 -18.21
N LEU A 37 -5.34 25.23 -19.47
CA LEU A 37 -4.04 25.44 -20.12
C LEU A 37 -3.23 26.53 -19.40
N PHE A 38 -3.86 27.65 -19.05
CA PHE A 38 -3.20 28.73 -18.33
C PHE A 38 -2.71 28.27 -16.95
N LYS A 39 -3.53 27.54 -16.18
CA LYS A 39 -3.12 26.98 -14.89
C LYS A 39 -1.93 26.03 -15.05
N GLN A 40 -1.95 25.18 -16.08
CA GLN A 40 -0.86 24.26 -16.36
C GLN A 40 0.45 24.98 -16.69
N GLU A 41 0.41 25.97 -17.58
CA GLU A 41 1.60 26.74 -17.95
C GLU A 41 2.10 27.62 -16.80
N PHE A 42 1.19 28.20 -16.01
CA PHE A 42 1.54 28.92 -14.79
C PHE A 42 2.30 28.01 -13.81
N CYS A 43 1.75 26.83 -13.49
CA CYS A 43 2.41 25.88 -12.61
C CYS A 43 3.78 25.46 -13.16
N LYS A 44 3.90 25.16 -14.46
CA LYS A 44 5.19 24.81 -15.10
C LYS A 44 6.21 25.95 -14.99
N LEU A 45 5.80 27.19 -15.28
CA LEU A 45 6.68 28.36 -15.26
C LEU A 45 7.28 28.59 -13.87
N TYR A 46 6.49 28.40 -12.82
CA TYR A 46 6.93 28.56 -11.44
C TYR A 46 7.49 27.28 -10.80
N GLY A 47 7.58 26.18 -11.55
CA GLY A 47 8.02 24.88 -11.02
C GLY A 47 7.08 24.30 -9.95
N MET A 48 5.81 24.70 -9.95
CA MET A 48 4.79 24.21 -9.02
C MET A 48 4.07 23.00 -9.60
N THR A 49 3.54 22.15 -8.73
CA THR A 49 2.68 21.03 -9.11
C THR A 49 1.25 21.53 -9.37
N LEU A 50 0.54 20.88 -10.30
CA LEU A 50 -0.89 21.10 -10.53
C LEU A 50 -1.73 20.65 -9.32
N GLU A 51 -1.28 19.59 -8.66
CA GLU A 51 -1.87 19.14 -7.41
C GLU A 51 -1.30 19.90 -6.21
N PRO A 52 -2.10 20.21 -5.18
CA PRO A 52 -1.62 20.81 -3.95
C PRO A 52 -0.53 19.93 -3.31
N LEU A 53 0.60 20.52 -2.97
CA LEU A 53 1.71 19.82 -2.30
C LEU A 53 1.27 19.07 -1.03
N LEU A 54 0.33 19.65 -0.28
CA LEU A 54 -0.26 19.01 0.90
C LEU A 54 -0.87 17.64 0.58
N ASN A 55 -1.55 17.52 -0.58
CA ASN A 55 -2.14 16.26 -1.01
C ASN A 55 -1.06 15.21 -1.28
N ILE A 56 0.00 15.61 -1.99
CA ILE A 56 1.13 14.73 -2.33
C ILE A 56 1.82 14.24 -1.05
N TYR A 57 2.13 15.14 -0.12
CA TYR A 57 2.77 14.76 1.15
C TYR A 57 1.86 13.88 2.02
N LEU A 58 0.56 14.17 2.05
CA LEU A 58 -0.40 13.37 2.78
C LEU A 58 -0.52 11.97 2.17
N GLN A 59 -0.62 11.84 0.85
CA GLN A 59 -0.59 10.56 0.16
C GLN A 59 0.71 9.80 0.42
N ALA A 60 1.87 10.47 0.37
CA ALA A 60 3.15 9.85 0.69
C ALA A 60 3.15 9.27 2.12
N GLY A 61 2.69 10.05 3.11
CA GLY A 61 2.55 9.58 4.49
C GLY A 61 1.54 8.42 4.65
N LEU A 62 0.38 8.53 4.01
CA LEU A 62 -0.65 7.49 4.07
C LEU A 62 -0.19 6.18 3.41
N SER A 63 0.60 6.22 2.35
CA SER A 63 1.14 5.00 1.72
C SER A 63 2.08 4.22 2.65
N ALA A 64 2.85 4.91 3.50
CA ALA A 64 3.70 4.31 4.52
C ALA A 64 2.90 3.66 5.66
N LEU A 65 1.69 4.17 5.93
CA LEU A 65 0.81 3.66 6.99
C LEU A 65 -0.17 2.60 6.48
N LYS A 66 -0.49 2.61 5.18
CA LYS A 66 -1.47 1.71 4.57
C LYS A 66 -1.06 0.25 4.72
N THR A 67 -1.94 -0.49 5.40
CA THR A 67 -1.85 -1.94 5.56
C THR A 67 -2.92 -2.62 4.69
N PRO A 68 -2.69 -3.86 4.25
CA PRO A 68 -3.70 -4.62 3.48
C PRO A 68 -4.98 -4.90 4.28
N ASN A 69 -4.93 -4.86 5.62
CA ASN A 69 -6.04 -5.24 6.49
C ASN A 69 -6.82 -4.05 7.07
N CYS A 70 -6.49 -2.80 6.72
CA CYS A 70 -7.25 -1.66 7.23
C CYS A 70 -8.59 -1.55 6.47
N SER A 71 -9.57 -2.31 6.96
CA SER A 71 -10.98 -2.20 6.58
C SER A 71 -11.71 -1.26 7.55
N GLU A 72 -12.87 -0.74 7.16
CA GLU A 72 -13.59 0.31 7.91
C GLU A 72 -13.90 -0.04 9.38
N TYR A 73 -13.81 -1.32 9.76
CA TYR A 73 -14.24 -1.84 11.05
C TYR A 73 -13.09 -2.23 11.99
N ASP A 74 -11.85 -2.39 11.50
CA ASP A 74 -10.73 -2.94 12.28
C ASP A 74 -9.52 -1.99 12.44
N CYS A 75 -9.60 -0.73 11.97
CA CYS A 75 -8.48 0.19 12.15
C CYS A 75 -8.51 0.79 13.57
N PRO A 76 -7.38 0.77 14.31
CA PRO A 76 -7.28 1.43 15.61
C PRO A 76 -7.68 2.91 15.52
N LYS A 77 -8.27 3.47 16.59
CA LYS A 77 -8.64 4.90 16.63
C LYS A 77 -7.45 5.85 16.44
N GLU A 78 -6.24 5.37 16.70
CA GLU A 78 -4.99 6.11 16.53
C GLU A 78 -4.46 6.05 15.08
N ASP A 79 -5.03 5.19 14.22
CA ASP A 79 -4.65 5.10 12.82
C ASP A 79 -5.28 6.27 12.03
N PRO A 80 -4.49 7.09 11.31
CA PRO A 80 -5.02 8.13 10.43
C PRO A 80 -6.02 7.58 9.40
N LEU A 81 -5.87 6.32 8.96
CA LEU A 81 -6.80 5.67 8.03
C LEU A 81 -8.16 5.33 8.67
N SER A 82 -8.37 5.60 9.95
CA SER A 82 -9.71 5.58 10.55
C SER A 82 -10.60 6.70 9.99
N GLN A 83 -10.02 7.79 9.50
CA GLN A 83 -10.76 8.92 8.93
C GLN A 83 -11.14 8.67 7.46
N GLU A 84 -12.41 8.88 7.13
CA GLU A 84 -12.94 8.65 5.78
C GLU A 84 -12.23 9.49 4.69
N SER A 85 -11.90 10.74 5.01
CA SER A 85 -11.17 11.64 4.11
C SER A 85 -9.79 11.09 3.72
N PHE A 86 -9.06 10.55 4.69
CA PHE A 86 -7.75 9.94 4.46
C PHE A 86 -7.87 8.58 3.76
N ARG A 87 -8.92 7.79 4.04
CA ARG A 87 -9.19 6.56 3.28
C ARG A 87 -9.40 6.84 1.80
N LYS A 88 -10.22 7.85 1.45
CA LYS A 88 -10.46 8.23 0.05
C LYS A 88 -9.17 8.59 -0.70
N LEU A 89 -8.29 9.35 -0.04
CA LEU A 89 -6.97 9.69 -0.58
C LEU A 89 -6.04 8.47 -0.68
N ALA A 90 -6.19 7.50 0.21
CA ALA A 90 -5.34 6.31 0.26
C ALA A 90 -5.77 5.18 -0.69
N VAL A 91 -6.98 5.20 -1.26
CA VAL A 91 -7.48 4.14 -2.18
C VAL A 91 -6.48 3.77 -3.27
N PRO A 92 -5.96 4.71 -4.09
CA PRO A 92 -5.05 4.37 -5.19
C PRO A 92 -3.61 4.03 -4.74
N LEU A 93 -3.28 4.23 -3.46
CA LEU A 93 -1.91 4.10 -2.98
C LEU A 93 -1.49 2.64 -2.74
N PRO A 94 -0.21 2.29 -2.93
CA PRO A 94 0.29 0.96 -2.55
C PRO A 94 0.28 0.78 -1.03
N CYS A 95 0.13 -0.46 -0.57
CA CYS A 95 0.30 -0.81 0.84
C CYS A 95 1.78 -1.09 1.13
N SER A 96 2.46 -0.19 1.85
CA SER A 96 3.86 -0.40 2.22
C SER A 96 4.03 -1.14 3.55
N LYS A 97 3.06 -1.05 4.46
CA LYS A 97 3.16 -1.63 5.79
C LYS A 97 2.58 -3.04 5.79
N GLN A 98 3.45 -4.04 5.85
CA GLN A 98 3.05 -5.41 6.12
C GLN A 98 3.21 -5.67 7.62
N HIS A 99 2.10 -6.00 8.30
CA HIS A 99 2.17 -6.54 9.65
C HIS A 99 2.64 -8.00 9.54
N HIS A 100 3.96 -8.21 9.52
CA HIS A 100 4.50 -9.55 9.69
C HIS A 100 4.44 -9.91 11.17
N SER A 101 3.57 -10.84 11.52
CA SER A 101 3.64 -11.49 12.83
C SER A 101 4.98 -12.21 12.94
N LYS A 102 5.86 -11.70 13.81
CA LYS A 102 7.13 -12.34 14.13
C LYS A 102 6.89 -13.41 15.19
N LEU A 103 7.10 -14.67 14.85
CA LEU A 103 7.06 -15.74 15.84
C LEU A 103 8.35 -15.75 16.66
N VAL A 104 8.22 -15.84 17.97
CA VAL A 104 9.36 -15.95 18.89
C VAL A 104 9.23 -17.26 19.65
N CYS A 105 10.33 -18.02 19.72
CA CYS A 105 10.33 -19.31 20.37
C CYS A 105 10.09 -19.16 21.87
N TYR A 106 9.22 -20.00 22.44
CA TYR A 106 8.97 -20.02 23.88
C TYR A 106 10.22 -20.38 24.71
N ILE A 107 11.10 -21.24 24.17
CA ILE A 107 12.27 -21.78 24.88
C ILE A 107 13.49 -20.87 24.70
N THR A 108 13.94 -20.68 23.46
CA THR A 108 15.17 -19.91 23.18
C THR A 108 14.97 -18.40 23.22
N LYS A 109 13.71 -17.93 23.18
CA LYS A 109 13.35 -16.50 23.03
C LYS A 109 13.90 -15.86 21.75
N GLU A 110 14.36 -16.67 20.81
CA GLU A 110 14.84 -16.23 19.50
C GLU A 110 13.70 -16.16 18.48
N LEU A 111 13.91 -15.35 17.44
CA LEU A 111 13.01 -15.26 16.29
C LEU A 111 12.94 -16.61 15.56
N MET A 112 11.74 -16.93 15.10
CA MET A 112 11.47 -18.09 14.27
C MET A 112 11.28 -17.62 12.83
N ASP A 113 12.26 -17.89 11.98
CA ASP A 113 12.38 -17.36 10.62
C ASP A 113 12.77 -18.48 9.62
N THR A 114 13.30 -18.11 8.46
CA THR A 114 13.72 -19.08 7.44
C THR A 114 14.89 -19.97 7.88
N GLU A 115 15.79 -19.45 8.72
CA GLU A 115 16.93 -20.20 9.27
C GLU A 115 16.55 -21.01 10.52
N ASN A 116 15.58 -20.51 11.29
CA ASN A 116 15.08 -21.13 12.52
C ASN A 116 13.57 -21.39 12.47
N PRO A 117 13.08 -22.25 11.56
CA PRO A 117 11.65 -22.32 11.28
C PRO A 117 10.82 -22.91 12.42
N PRO A 118 9.51 -22.57 12.49
CA PRO A 118 8.57 -23.22 13.38
C PRO A 118 8.38 -24.70 13.07
N GLN A 119 8.47 -25.52 14.10
CA GLN A 119 8.10 -26.94 14.10
C GLN A 119 7.01 -27.20 15.12
N VAL A 120 6.04 -28.02 14.72
CA VAL A 120 4.84 -28.37 15.46
C VAL A 120 5.01 -29.78 16.02
N LEU A 121 4.80 -29.92 17.31
CA LEU A 121 4.73 -31.20 18.02
C LEU A 121 3.37 -31.88 17.78
N PRO A 122 3.22 -33.19 18.04
CA PRO A 122 1.94 -33.89 17.90
C PRO A 122 0.79 -33.32 18.75
N ASN A 123 1.09 -32.60 19.83
CA ASN A 123 0.12 -31.91 20.67
C ASN A 123 -0.28 -30.50 20.15
N GLY A 124 0.22 -30.09 19.00
CA GLY A 124 -0.08 -28.79 18.37
C GLY A 124 0.75 -27.61 18.86
N TYR A 125 1.65 -27.78 19.83
CA TYR A 125 2.54 -26.70 20.26
C TYR A 125 3.70 -26.49 19.30
N VAL A 126 4.07 -25.23 19.10
CA VAL A 126 5.08 -24.80 18.13
C VAL A 126 6.34 -24.30 18.85
N TYR A 127 7.51 -24.81 18.41
CA TYR A 127 8.83 -24.40 18.89
C TYR A 127 9.78 -24.26 17.71
N SER A 128 10.96 -23.68 17.94
CA SER A 128 11.95 -23.47 16.87
C SER A 128 12.81 -24.71 16.67
N THR A 129 13.30 -24.91 15.44
CA THR A 129 14.22 -26.01 15.12
C THR A 129 15.41 -26.05 16.05
N LYS A 130 16.07 -24.90 16.29
CA LYS A 130 17.22 -24.81 17.20
C LYS A 130 16.87 -25.30 18.61
N ALA A 131 15.72 -24.88 19.15
CA ALA A 131 15.28 -25.28 20.49
C ALA A 131 15.06 -26.80 20.59
N LEU A 132 14.44 -27.39 19.56
CA LEU A 132 14.13 -28.82 19.52
C LEU A 132 15.38 -29.67 19.31
N GLU A 133 16.32 -29.22 18.47
CA GLU A 133 17.62 -29.88 18.27
C GLU A 133 18.48 -29.85 19.53
N GLU A 134 18.57 -28.72 20.22
CA GLU A 134 19.29 -28.62 21.49
C GLU A 134 18.67 -29.51 22.57
N MET A 135 17.33 -29.59 22.61
CA MET A 135 16.63 -30.47 23.52
C MET A 135 16.89 -31.94 23.21
N ALA A 136 16.83 -32.33 21.94
CA ALA A 136 17.13 -33.69 21.50
C ALA A 136 18.58 -34.07 21.83
N LYS A 137 19.56 -33.16 21.62
CA LYS A 137 20.97 -33.39 21.99
C LYS A 137 21.14 -33.65 23.48
N LYS A 138 20.41 -32.93 24.34
CA LYS A 138 20.48 -33.08 25.81
C LYS A 138 19.76 -34.32 26.32
N ASN A 139 18.69 -34.75 25.65
CA ASN A 139 17.79 -35.82 26.11
C ASN A 139 17.89 -37.10 25.26
N ASN A 140 19.07 -37.45 24.76
CA ASN A 140 19.32 -38.68 23.98
C ASN A 140 18.35 -38.89 22.81
N GLY A 141 18.04 -37.83 22.06
CA GLY A 141 17.16 -37.86 20.89
C GLY A 141 15.67 -37.67 21.18
N LYS A 142 15.26 -37.55 22.44
CA LYS A 142 13.87 -37.34 22.83
C LYS A 142 13.54 -35.87 23.06
N ILE A 143 12.39 -35.44 22.58
CA ILE A 143 11.90 -34.07 22.71
C ILE A 143 10.73 -34.07 23.68
N THR A 144 10.82 -33.25 24.73
CA THR A 144 9.78 -33.15 25.75
C THR A 144 9.14 -31.76 25.72
N CYS A 145 7.83 -31.72 25.50
CA CYS A 145 7.10 -30.46 25.50
C CYS A 145 7.10 -29.85 26.93
N PRO A 146 7.63 -28.64 27.13
CA PRO A 146 7.71 -28.03 28.47
C PRO A 146 6.33 -27.63 29.04
N ARG A 147 5.28 -27.59 28.21
CA ARG A 147 3.92 -27.18 28.65
C ARG A 147 3.01 -28.36 29.00
N THR A 148 3.19 -29.50 28.32
CA THR A 148 2.30 -30.67 28.47
C THR A 148 3.02 -31.91 28.97
N GLY A 149 4.36 -31.92 28.98
CA GLY A 149 5.16 -33.09 29.31
C GLY A 149 5.18 -34.18 28.23
N LEU A 150 4.51 -33.97 27.08
CA LEU A 150 4.52 -34.94 25.98
C LEU A 150 5.94 -35.20 25.49
N VAL A 151 6.33 -36.47 25.42
CA VAL A 151 7.61 -36.91 24.85
C VAL A 151 7.37 -37.44 23.44
N CYS A 152 8.12 -36.95 22.48
CA CYS A 152 8.05 -37.38 21.08
C CYS A 152 9.46 -37.47 20.46
N ASN A 153 9.55 -38.13 19.31
CA ASN A 153 10.78 -38.22 18.53
C ASN A 153 10.83 -37.14 17.46
N SER A 154 12.03 -36.82 16.98
CA SER A 154 12.22 -35.82 15.91
C SER A 154 11.48 -36.15 14.60
N SER A 155 11.18 -37.43 14.36
CA SER A 155 10.45 -37.90 13.17
C SER A 155 8.97 -37.50 13.16
N GLU A 156 8.40 -37.17 14.31
CA GLU A 156 6.97 -36.82 14.45
C GLU A 156 6.73 -35.30 14.32
N LEU A 157 7.80 -34.52 14.14
CA LEU A 157 7.74 -33.07 14.03
C LEU A 157 7.31 -32.66 12.61
N VAL A 158 6.37 -31.72 12.54
CA VAL A 158 5.91 -31.16 11.27
C VAL A 158 6.33 -29.70 11.17
N LYS A 159 6.90 -29.31 10.03
CA LYS A 159 7.27 -27.91 9.79
C LYS A 159 6.00 -27.08 9.57
N ALA A 160 5.87 -25.97 10.31
CA ALA A 160 4.78 -25.03 10.12
C ALA A 160 5.16 -24.01 9.03
N TYR A 161 4.18 -23.65 8.18
CA TYR A 161 4.33 -22.59 7.19
C TYR A 161 3.36 -21.47 7.55
N ILE A 162 3.85 -20.23 7.55
CA ILE A 162 3.06 -19.03 7.81
C ILE A 162 2.96 -18.30 6.48
N SER A 163 1.75 -18.03 6.04
CA SER A 163 1.44 -17.22 4.85
C SER A 163 1.12 -15.79 5.23
#